data_AF-A0A6L6ES53-F1
#
_entry.id   AF-A0A6L6ES53-F1
#
_cell.length_a   1.000
_cell.length_b   1.000
_cell.length_c   1.000
_cell.angle_alpha   90.00
_cell.angle_beta   90.00
_cell.angle_gamma   90.00
#
_symmetry.space_group_name_H-M   'P 1'
#
loop_
_entity.id
_entity.type
_entity.pdbx_description
1 polymer ?
#
loop_
_entity_poly.entity_id
_entity_poly.type
_entity_poly.pdbx_seq_one_letter_code
_entity_poly.pdbx_strand_id
1 'polypeptide(L)' 'MLALLDSLFGLPGHPLVVHLAVVLVPLAAVGTLAIAFWGAARRRIGWIVVGLAFVAFVGCFLAKESGEALQNSV' A
#
# COMPACT_ATOMS: atom_id res chain seq x y z
N MET A 1 -2.25 13.63 17.32
CA MET A 1 -1.25 13.06 16.40
C MET A 1 -1.84 12.06 15.39
N LEU A 2 -2.98 11.41 15.68
CA LEU A 2 -3.72 10.56 14.73
C LEU A 2 -4.84 11.28 13.94
N ALA A 3 -5.12 12.56 14.23
CA ALA A 3 -6.19 13.33 13.60
C ALA A 3 -5.95 13.67 12.11
N LEU A 4 -4.71 13.51 11.61
CA LEU A 4 -4.37 13.85 10.22
C LEU A 4 -4.77 12.75 9.22
N LEU A 5 -4.98 11.51 9.69
CA LEU A 5 -5.49 10.40 8.87
C LEU A 5 -7.02 10.42 8.72
N ASP A 6 -7.71 11.14 9.60
CA ASP A 6 -9.18 11.17 9.66
C ASP A 6 -9.80 12.22 8.74
N SER A 7 -9.00 13.17 8.23
CA SER A 7 -9.47 14.30 7.42
C SER A 7 -8.50 14.68 6.30
N LEU A 8 -8.42 13.83 5.27
CA LEU A 8 -7.93 14.25 3.96
C LEU A 8 -9.16 14.37 3.04
N PHE A 9 -9.56 15.60 2.75
CA PHE A 9 -10.60 15.97 1.76
C PHE A 9 -12.08 15.73 2.10
N GLY A 10 -12.49 15.72 3.37
CA GLY A 10 -13.93 15.75 3.72
C GLY A 10 -14.75 14.53 3.28
N LEU A 11 -14.07 13.43 2.94
CA LEU A 11 -14.60 12.11 2.67
C LEU A 11 -13.98 11.15 3.69
N PRO A 12 -14.68 10.05 4.10
CA PRO A 12 -14.13 9.08 5.04
C PRO A 12 -12.73 8.70 4.54
N GLY A 13 -11.68 8.77 5.38
CA GLY A 13 -10.30 8.49 4.95
C GLY A 13 -10.07 7.06 4.43
N HIS A 14 -11.02 6.17 4.72
CA HIS A 14 -11.02 4.73 4.45
C HIS A 14 -10.77 4.33 2.96
N PRO A 15 -11.37 4.95 1.93
CA PRO A 15 -11.14 4.57 0.54
C PRO A 15 -9.73 4.87 0.07
N LEU A 16 -9.07 5.93 0.56
CA LEU A 16 -7.73 6.32 0.12
C LEU A 16 -6.66 5.36 0.64
N VAL A 17 -6.77 4.92 1.89
CA VAL A 17 -5.84 3.94 2.49
C VAL A 17 -5.99 2.58 1.82
N VAL A 18 -7.24 2.13 1.60
CA VAL A 18 -7.53 0.87 0.91
C VAL A 18 -7.12 0.94 -0.56
N HIS A 19 -7.34 2.06 -1.27
CA HIS A 19 -6.89 2.22 -2.66
C HIS A 19 -5.38 2.14 -2.77
N LEU A 20 -4.63 2.76 -1.84
CA LEU A 20 -3.18 2.70 -1.85
C LEU A 20 -2.70 1.24 -1.75
N ALA A 21 -3.26 0.47 -0.81
CA ALA A 21 -2.92 -0.94 -0.63
C ALA A 21 -3.31 -1.79 -1.86
N VAL A 22 -4.53 -1.61 -2.36
CA VAL A 22 -5.06 -2.37 -3.51
C VAL A 22 -4.30 -2.09 -4.80
N VAL A 23 -3.71 -0.91 -4.98
CA VAL A 23 -2.94 -0.57 -6.19
C VAL A 23 -1.45 -0.91 -6.04
N LEU A 24 -0.85 -0.63 -4.88
CA LEU A 24 0.57 -0.84 -4.65
C LEU A 24 0.94 -2.33 -4.56
N VAL A 25 0.07 -3.18 -3.98
CA VAL A 25 0.34 -4.63 -3.88
C VAL A 25 0.44 -5.29 -5.27
N PRO A 26 -0.52 -5.12 -6.21
CA PRO A 26 -0.39 -5.65 -7.57
C PRO A 26 0.80 -5.06 -8.32
N LEU A 27 1.06 -3.76 -8.20
CA LEU A 27 2.22 -3.15 -8.86
C LEU A 27 3.55 -3.77 -8.37
N ALA A 28 3.67 -4.01 -7.06
CA ALA A 28 4.85 -4.65 -6.47
C ALA A 28 4.99 -6.11 -6.95
N ALA A 29 3.87 -6.83 -7.08
CA ALA A 29 3.85 -8.19 -7.61
C ALA A 29 4.30 -8.24 -9.08
N VAL A 30 3.77 -7.36 -9.94
CA VAL A 30 4.17 -7.25 -11.35
C VAL A 30 5.64 -6.85 -11.49
N GLY A 31 6.11 -5.89 -10.69
CA GLY A 31 7.51 -5.50 -10.64
C GLY A 31 8.43 -6.65 -10.22
N THR A 32 8.00 -7.45 -9.24
CA THR A 32 8.73 -8.63 -8.77
C THR A 32 8.80 -9.71 -9.86
N LEU A 33 7.69 -9.98 -10.55
CA LEU A 33 7.65 -10.88 -11.71
C LEU A 33 8.59 -10.40 -12.83
N ALA A 34 8.56 -9.11 -13.18
CA ALA A 34 9.45 -8.54 -14.19
C ALA A 34 10.94 -8.73 -13.82
N ILE A 35 11.29 -8.54 -12.54
CA ILE A 35 12.65 -8.76 -12.03
C ILE A 35 13.00 -10.27 -11.95
N ALA A 36 12.02 -11.15 -11.79
CA ALA A 36 12.21 -12.59 -11.80
C ALA A 36 12.57 -13.11 -13.20
N PHE A 37 11.89 -12.62 -14.24
CA PHE A 37 12.15 -13.01 -15.63
C PHE A 37 13.30 -12.26 -16.29
N TRP A 38 13.60 -11.01 -15.86
CA TRP A 38 14.62 -10.17 -16.48
C TRP A 38 15.75 -9.80 -15.50
N GLY A 39 16.76 -10.68 -15.40
CA GLY A 39 17.89 -10.51 -14.47
C GLY A 39 18.65 -9.18 -14.65
N ALA A 40 18.74 -8.64 -15.87
CA ALA A 40 19.36 -7.33 -16.13
C ALA A 40 18.55 -6.15 -15.54
N ALA A 41 17.22 -6.27 -15.47
CA ALA A 41 16.35 -5.26 -14.87
C ALA A 41 16.47 -5.22 -13.33
N ARG A 42 16.90 -6.33 -12.72
CA ARG A 42 17.07 -6.46 -11.27
C ARG A 42 18.01 -5.42 -10.66
N ARG A 43 19.11 -5.06 -11.33
CA ARG A 43 20.11 -4.12 -10.80
C ARG A 43 19.63 -2.66 -10.73
N ARG A 44 18.69 -2.25 -11.60
CA ARG A 44 18.15 -0.88 -11.62
C ARG A 44 16.79 -0.75 -10.93
N ILE A 45 15.88 -1.69 -11.18
CA ILE A 45 14.48 -1.59 -10.76
C ILE A 45 14.24 -2.34 -9.44
N GLY A 46 15.18 -3.20 -9.02
CA GLY A 46 15.08 -4.01 -7.80
C GLY A 46 14.79 -3.19 -6.55
N TRP A 47 15.55 -2.12 -6.31
CA TRP A 47 15.37 -1.27 -5.14
C TRP A 47 14.03 -0.52 -5.15
N ILE A 48 13.54 -0.12 -6.33
CA ILE A 48 12.24 0.55 -6.48
C ILE A 48 11.12 -0.43 -6.10
N VAL A 49 11.17 -1.67 -6.59
CA VAL A 49 10.16 -2.69 -6.29
C VAL A 49 10.17 -3.08 -4.81
N VAL A 50 11.34 -3.15 -4.18
CA VAL A 50 11.45 -3.37 -2.72
C VAL A 50 10.80 -2.24 -1.94
N GLY A 51 11.10 -0.99 -2.28
CA GLY A 51 10.46 0.18 -1.66
C GLY A 51 8.94 0.15 -1.86
N LEU A 52 8.49 -0.16 -3.07
CA LEU A 52 7.08 -0.27 -3.39
C LEU A 52 6.37 -1.36 -2.57
N ALA A 53 7.00 -2.54 -2.45
CA ALA A 53 6.49 -3.65 -1.65
C ALA A 53 6.40 -3.29 -0.16
N PHE A 54 7.38 -2.54 0.36
CA PHE A 54 7.36 -2.07 1.73
C PHE A 54 6.22 -1.08 1.98
N VAL A 55 6.00 -0.11 1.08
CA VAL A 55 4.87 0.83 1.19
C VAL A 55 3.54 0.09 1.06
N ALA A 56 3.45 -0.90 0.16
CA ALA A 56 2.27 -1.74 0.02
C ALA A 56 1.96 -2.52 1.32
N PHE A 57 2.98 -3.06 1.97
CA PHE A 57 2.85 -3.76 3.26
C PHE A 57 2.32 -2.84 4.36
N VAL A 58 2.93 -1.66 4.53
CA VAL A 58 2.48 -0.67 5.52
C VAL A 58 1.05 -0.21 5.21
N GLY A 59 0.71 0.03 3.94
CA GLY A 59 -0.63 0.38 3.51
C GLY A 59 -1.67 -0.70 3.83
N CYS A 60 -1.29 -1.97 3.70
CA CYS A 60 -2.16 -3.10 4.05
C CYS A 60 -2.42 -3.17 5.56
N PHE A 61 -1.41 -2.92 6.39
CA PHE A 61 -1.56 -2.86 7.85
C PHE A 61 -2.47 -1.71 8.28
N LEU A 62 -2.28 -0.52 7.70
CA LEU A 62 -3.14 0.65 7.94
C LEU A 62 -4.59 0.40 7.49
N ALA A 63 -4.79 -0.30 6.37
CA ALA A 63 -6.11 -0.69 5.90
C ALA A 63 -6.81 -1.65 6.88
N LYS A 64 -6.09 -2.61 7.47
CA LYS A 64 -6.60 -3.52 8.50
C LYS A 64 -7.07 -2.76 9.74
N GLU A 65 -6.22 -1.90 10.30
CA GLU A 65 -6.54 -1.08 11.47
C GLU A 65 -7.77 -0.18 11.22
N SER A 66 -7.91 0.35 10.00
CA SER A 66 -9.07 1.16 9.62
C SER A 66 -10.38 0.36 9.62
N GLY A 67 -10.34 -0.92 9.23
CA GLY A 67 -11.49 -1.82 9.30
C GLY A 67 -11.90 -2.17 10.74
N GLU A 68 -10.93 -2.39 11.63
CA GLU A 68 -11.20 -2.66 13.05
C GLU A 68 -11.79 -1.43 13.76
N ALA A 69 -11.32 -0.22 13.43
CA ALA A 69 -11.91 1.01 13.96
C ALA A 69 -13.38 1.19 13.55
N LEU A 70 -13.73 0.82 12.32
CA LEU A 70 -15.12 0.87 11.83
C LEU A 70 -16.01 -0.18 12.53
N GLN A 71 -15.50 -1.41 12.68
CA GLN A 71 -16.23 -2.49 13.35
C GLN A 71 -16.55 -2.16 14.82
N ASN A 72 -15.64 -1.50 15.53
CA ASN A 72 -15.85 -1.11 16.92
C ASN A 72 -16.77 0.11 17.10
N SER A 73 -17.10 0.80 16.00
CA SER A 73 -17.95 2.00 16.01
C SER A 73 -19.44 1.73 15.69
N VAL A 74 -19.79 0.49 15.36
CA VAL A 74 -21.16 0.03 15.05
C VAL A 74 -21.71 -0.93 16.10
#